data_AF-A0A2A4SBJ6-F1
#
_entry.id   AF-A0A2A4SBJ6-F1
#
_cell.length_a   1.000
_cell.length_b   1.000
_cell.length_c   1.000
_cell.angle_alpha   90.00
_cell.angle_beta   90.00
_cell.angle_gamma   90.00
#
_symmetry.space_group_name_H-M   'P 1'
#
loop_
_entity.id
_entity.type
_entity.pdbx_description
1 polymer ?
#
loop_
_entity_poly.entity_id
_entity_poly.type
_entity_poly.pdbx_seq_one_letter_code
_entity_poly.pdbx_strand_id
1 'polypeptide(L)' 'MPDDAPLDWLIHDDVDSVISAGYKFAADHPGISIVLTGTSSLTHMEDNLRAMDEPTLAEDDKHRLQELFGEIAIYI' A
#
# COMPACT_ATOMS: atom_id res chain seq x y z
N MET A 1 -15.91 -18.43 -6.29
CA MET A 1 -16.16 -16.98 -6.34
C MET A 1 -14.82 -16.34 -6.10
N PRO A 2 -14.41 -15.28 -6.82
CA PRO A 2 -13.30 -14.48 -6.33
C PRO A 2 -13.68 -14.01 -4.92
N ASP A 3 -12.74 -14.02 -3.98
CA ASP A 3 -12.98 -13.35 -2.70
C ASP A 3 -13.29 -11.87 -3.00
N ASP A 4 -14.38 -11.35 -2.43
CA ASP A 4 -14.78 -9.96 -2.63
C ASP A 4 -13.76 -8.97 -2.05
N ALA A 5 -12.81 -9.46 -1.25
CA ALA A 5 -11.80 -8.67 -0.55
C ALA A 5 -10.41 -9.37 -0.50
N PRO A 6 -9.71 -9.50 -1.65
CA PRO A 6 -8.50 -10.32 -1.77
C PRO A 6 -7.27 -9.77 -1.04
N LEU A 7 -7.35 -8.53 -0.55
CA LEU A 7 -6.25 -7.80 0.10
C LEU A 7 -6.56 -7.38 1.54
N ASP A 8 -7.71 -7.78 2.11
CA ASP A 8 -8.11 -7.40 3.49
C ASP A 8 -7.15 -7.93 4.56
N TRP A 9 -6.34 -8.93 4.23
CA TRP A 9 -5.27 -9.41 5.09
C TRP A 9 -4.19 -8.36 5.36
N LEU A 10 -4.13 -7.24 4.60
CA LEU A 10 -3.26 -6.09 4.88
C LEU A 10 -3.82 -5.16 5.96
N ILE A 11 -5.11 -5.30 6.32
CA ILE A 11 -5.79 -4.35 7.20
C ILE A 11 -5.66 -4.84 8.65
N HIS A 12 -4.55 -4.47 9.28
CA HIS A 12 -4.28 -4.69 10.70
C HIS A 12 -3.22 -3.70 11.20
N ASP A 13 -3.05 -3.64 12.52
CA ASP A 13 -2.11 -2.75 13.20
C ASP A 13 -2.28 -1.28 12.74
N ASP A 14 -1.25 -0.68 12.15
CA ASP A 14 -1.26 0.72 11.68
C ASP A 14 -1.72 0.88 10.21
N VAL A 15 -2.42 -0.13 9.67
CA VAL A 15 -2.93 -0.14 8.30
C VAL A 15 -4.46 -0.16 8.30
N ASP A 16 -5.07 1.02 8.15
CA ASP A 16 -6.53 1.19 8.25
C ASP A 16 -7.30 0.85 6.97
N SER A 17 -6.61 0.67 5.84
CA SER A 17 -7.23 0.34 4.55
C SER A 17 -6.21 -0.17 3.54
N VAL A 18 -6.70 -0.82 2.47
CA VAL A 18 -5.87 -1.20 1.31
C VAL A 18 -5.21 0.03 0.66
N ILE A 19 -5.85 1.21 0.71
CA ILE A 19 -5.27 2.46 0.19
C ILE A 19 -4.07 2.88 1.05
N SER A 20 -4.21 2.84 2.38
CA SER A 20 -3.11 3.09 3.31
C SER A 20 -1.95 2.12 3.09
N ALA A 21 -2.27 0.82 2.92
CA ALA A 21 -1.29 -0.21 2.62
C ALA A 21 -0.51 0.10 1.32
N GLY A 22 -1.20 0.58 0.29
CA GLY A 22 -0.58 0.98 -0.98
C GLY A 22 0.39 2.15 -0.83
N TYR A 23 0.03 3.18 -0.05
CA TYR A 23 0.95 4.29 0.24
C TYR A 23 2.17 3.84 1.02
N LYS A 24 1.98 3.05 2.08
CA LYS A 24 3.07 2.49 2.89
C LYS A 24 4.00 1.62 2.05
N PHE A 25 3.45 0.72 1.24
CA PHE A 25 4.24 -0.13 0.32
C PHE A 25 5.11 0.70 -0.64
N ALA A 26 4.53 1.74 -1.25
CA ALA A 26 5.28 2.60 -2.16
C ALA A 26 6.34 3.45 -1.43
N ALA A 27 6.05 3.93 -0.23
CA ALA A 27 6.93 4.83 0.50
C ALA A 27 8.06 4.11 1.27
N ASP A 28 7.89 2.84 1.63
CA ASP A 28 8.88 2.04 2.39
C ASP A 28 10.15 1.73 1.59
N HIS A 29 10.06 1.67 0.26
CA HIS A 29 11.17 1.20 -0.57
C HIS A 29 12.31 2.23 -0.66
N PRO A 30 13.58 1.87 -0.35
CA PRO A 30 14.70 2.82 -0.29
C PRO A 30 15.04 3.50 -1.63
N GLY A 31 14.62 2.91 -2.74
CA GLY A 31 14.76 3.48 -4.08
C GLY A 31 13.70 4.52 -4.46
N ILE A 32 12.67 4.72 -3.64
CA ILE A 32 11.59 5.68 -3.91
C ILE A 32 11.86 6.98 -3.13
N SER A 33 11.96 8.10 -3.85
CA SER A 33 12.18 9.41 -3.23
C SER A 33 10.91 10.23 -3.07
N ILE A 34 9.90 9.98 -3.90
CA ILE A 34 8.64 10.72 -3.94
C ILE A 34 7.52 9.75 -4.30
N VAL A 35 6.43 9.79 -3.53
CA VAL A 35 5.15 9.16 -3.87
C VAL A 35 4.15 10.27 -4.18
N LEU A 36 3.62 10.29 -5.40
CA LEU A 36 2.64 11.28 -5.83
C LEU A 36 1.23 10.83 -5.46
N THR A 37 0.56 11.60 -4.61
CA THR A 37 -0.85 11.40 -4.22
C THR A 37 -1.77 12.23 -5.11
N GLY A 38 -2.98 11.71 -5.38
CA GLY A 38 -4.01 12.41 -6.16
C GLY A 38 -5.41 12.01 -5.73
N THR A 39 -6.25 12.99 -5.41
CA THR A 39 -7.66 12.77 -5.05
C THR A 39 -8.45 14.07 -5.18
N SER A 40 -9.76 13.97 -5.44
CA SER A 40 -10.71 15.09 -5.43
C SER A 40 -11.42 15.27 -4.09
N SER A 41 -11.16 14.38 -3.12
CA SER A 41 -11.77 14.37 -1.79
C SER A 41 -10.78 14.87 -0.75
N LEU A 42 -11.19 15.86 0.04
CA LEU A 42 -10.38 16.37 1.16
C LEU A 42 -10.10 15.27 2.19
N THR A 43 -11.10 14.46 2.52
CA THR A 43 -10.96 13.37 3.49
C THR A 43 -9.92 12.35 3.01
N HIS A 44 -9.99 11.91 1.74
CA HIS A 44 -8.98 11.01 1.20
C HIS A 44 -7.59 11.65 1.19
N MET A 45 -7.49 12.97 0.98
CA MET A 45 -6.20 13.66 1.03
C MET A 45 -5.58 13.57 2.43
N GLU A 46 -6.38 13.82 3.47
CA GLU A 46 -5.94 13.65 4.85
C GLU A 46 -5.55 12.22 5.17
N ASP A 47 -6.31 11.23 4.72
CA ASP A 47 -6.00 9.81 4.94
C ASP A 47 -4.71 9.38 4.22
N ASN A 48 -4.49 9.85 2.99
CA ASN A 48 -3.25 9.61 2.26
C ASN A 48 -2.03 10.21 2.98
N LEU A 49 -2.20 11.37 3.65
CA LEU A 49 -1.13 11.98 4.44
C LEU A 49 -0.85 11.19 5.73
N ARG A 50 -1.89 10.74 6.44
CA ARG A 50 -1.73 9.91 7.66
C ARG A 50 -0.96 8.61 7.35
N ALA A 51 -1.21 8.00 6.20
CA ALA A 51 -0.48 6.80 5.77
C ALA A 51 1.04 7.02 5.60
N MET A 52 1.49 8.27 5.45
CA MET A 52 2.90 8.65 5.29
C MET A 52 3.62 8.95 6.61
N ASP A 53 2.90 9.09 7.73
CA ASP A 53 3.52 9.37 9.03
C ASP A 53 4.41 8.19 9.49
N GLU A 54 3.97 6.97 9.20
CA GLU A 54 4.71 5.73 9.43
C GLU A 54 4.62 4.83 8.19
N PRO A 55 5.49 5.04 7.19
CA PRO A 55 5.34 4.46 5.85
C PRO A 55 5.89 3.02 5.76
N THR A 56 5.63 2.19 6.76
CA THR A 56 6.14 0.81 6.82
C THR A 56 4.99 -0.19 6.87
N LEU A 57 5.18 -1.34 6.23
CA LEU A 57 4.34 -2.53 6.40
C LEU A 57 5.04 -3.56 7.28
N ALA A 58 4.31 -4.56 7.78
CA ALA A 58 4.94 -5.71 8.41
C ALA A 58 5.75 -6.51 7.37
N GLU A 59 6.87 -7.09 7.78
CA GLU A 59 7.76 -7.83 6.86
C GLU A 59 7.06 -9.02 6.19
N ASP A 60 6.19 -9.71 6.92
CA ASP A 60 5.40 -10.83 6.37
C ASP A 60 4.45 -10.35 5.26
N ASP A 61 3.89 -9.15 5.40
CA ASP A 61 3.02 -8.56 4.38
C ASP A 61 3.81 -8.16 3.14
N LYS A 62 4.99 -7.56 3.32
CA LYS A 62 5.90 -7.22 2.21
C LYS A 62 6.28 -8.47 1.44
N HIS A 63 6.62 -9.55 2.15
CA HIS A 63 6.97 -10.83 1.52
C HIS A 63 5.80 -11.40 0.73
N ARG A 64 4.59 -11.43 1.32
CA ARG A 64 3.40 -11.91 0.61
C ARG A 64 3.06 -11.06 -0.61
N LEU A 65 3.20 -9.73 -0.54
CA LEU A 65 3.03 -8.85 -1.70
C LEU A 65 4.05 -9.17 -2.81
N GLN A 66 5.30 -9.45 -2.45
CA GLN A 66 6.33 -9.85 -3.41
C GLN A 66 6.04 -11.22 -4.05
N GLU A 67 5.55 -12.20 -3.29
CA GLU A 67 5.15 -13.50 -3.84
C GLU A 67 3.97 -13.37 -4.82
N LEU A 68 3.02 -12.49 -4.52
CA LEU A 68 1.82 -12.28 -5.34
C LEU A 68 2.09 -11.47 -6.61
N PHE A 69 2.92 -10.42 -6.51
CA PHE A 69 3.08 -9.40 -7.56
C PHE A 69 4.50 -9.29 -8.12
N GLY A 70 5.51 -9.91 -7.51
CA GLY A 70 6.93 -9.74 -7.88
C GLY A 70 7.30 -10.31 -9.24
N GLU A 71 6.55 -11.29 -9.73
CA GLU A 71 6.73 -11.89 -11.07
C GLU A 71 5.94 -11.18 -12.16
N ILE A 72 5.24 -10.08 -11.85
CA ILE A 72 4.49 -9.29 -12.83
C ILE A 72 5.47 -8.39 -13.60
N ALA A 73 6.18 -8.99 -14.55
CA ALA A 73 6.92 -8.26 -15.57
C ALA A 73 5.94 -7.75 -16.64
N ILE A 74 5.42 -6.53 -16.48
CA ILE A 74 4.78 -5.84 -17.61
C ILE A 74 5.92 -5.33 -18.49
N TYR A 75 6.22 -6.08 -19.54
CA TYR A 75 7.02 -5.60 -20.65
C TYR A 75 6.18 -4.57 -21.41
N ILE A 76 6.44 -3.28 -21.18
CA ILE A 76 5.88 -2.16 -21.95
C ILE A 76 6.93 -1.63 -22.90
#